data_AF-A0A9E5K7C2-F1
#
_entry.id   AF-A0A9E5K7C2-F1
#
_cell.length_a   1.000
_cell.length_b   1.000
_cell.length_c   1.000
_cell.angle_alpha   90.00
_cell.angle_beta   90.00
_cell.angle_gamma   90.00
#
_symmetry.space_group_name_H-M   'P 1'
#
loop_
_entity.id
_entity.type
_entity.pdbx_description
1 polymer ?
#
loop_
_entity_poly.entity_id
_entity_poly.type
_entity_poly.pdbx_seq_one_letter_code
_entity_poly.pdbx_strand_id
1 'polypeptide(L)'
;WEPFLYFIEGENHYDLIMDEFGIPERPKILYMFNSNQYKSSDIVTIKDDSPNFMEHHGTSRKAEVHYVNFKEMKENQSDFFRELVSYISSNPMDVIFAPGPSINSLCHYVSKNPKRICSLVSNTNERLLPEDASFLLGGVSDHVCDHMRCWDGGATFFTCKHRNYHLMDNLSWCEEIEERLVSTDYFSIPSPFLRYWNGDRCKIGNSYERCECGRLYRDFEFLENRPFSLKGLHLNDLRRTIEKIHSKSIKQVRCGLNTIDIISSEEISEFDKGEISKTTDRFKFRFIVEN
;
A
#
# COMPACT_ATOMS: atom_id res chain seq x y z
N TRP A 1 3.58 -26.38 -1.62
CA TRP A 1 3.17 -25.00 -1.35
C TRP A 1 4.25 -24.22 -0.64
N GLU A 2 4.70 -24.67 0.52
CA GLU A 2 5.73 -23.97 1.29
C GLU A 2 7.03 -23.64 0.51
N PRO A 3 7.62 -24.54 -0.31
CA PRO A 3 8.80 -24.16 -1.10
C PRO A 3 8.51 -23.10 -2.17
N PHE A 4 7.33 -23.13 -2.79
CA PHE A 4 6.92 -22.11 -3.76
C PHE A 4 6.65 -20.78 -3.10
N LEU A 5 6.00 -20.81 -1.92
CA LEU A 5 5.73 -19.62 -1.15
C LEU A 5 7.02 -18.94 -0.71
N TYR A 6 8.00 -19.72 -0.25
CA TYR A 6 9.33 -19.23 0.09
C TYR A 6 10.06 -18.63 -1.11
N PHE A 7 10.03 -19.31 -2.26
CA PHE A 7 10.62 -18.81 -3.49
C PHE A 7 9.99 -17.50 -3.95
N ILE A 8 8.66 -17.39 -3.91
CA ILE A 8 7.92 -16.21 -4.37
C ILE A 8 8.09 -15.05 -3.39
N GLU A 9 7.69 -15.25 -2.12
CA GLU A 9 7.61 -14.16 -1.13
C GLU A 9 8.97 -13.85 -0.51
N GLY A 10 9.78 -14.86 -0.21
CA GLY A 10 11.10 -14.65 0.38
C GLY A 10 12.09 -14.20 -0.68
N GLU A 11 12.56 -15.16 -1.49
CA GLU A 11 13.70 -14.96 -2.41
C GLU A 11 13.43 -13.92 -3.51
N ASN A 12 12.18 -13.76 -3.95
CA ASN A 12 11.83 -12.94 -5.10
C ASN A 12 10.87 -11.78 -4.78
N HIS A 13 10.61 -11.49 -3.51
CA HIS A 13 9.80 -10.33 -3.12
C HIS A 13 10.38 -9.61 -1.90
N TYR A 14 10.09 -10.06 -0.68
CA TYR A 14 10.45 -9.36 0.54
C TYR A 14 11.95 -9.37 0.83
N ASP A 15 12.61 -10.53 0.78
CA ASP A 15 14.05 -10.58 1.07
C ASP A 15 14.84 -9.83 0.01
N LEU A 16 14.42 -9.94 -1.25
CA LEU A 16 14.99 -9.19 -2.37
C LEU A 16 14.88 -7.67 -2.17
N ILE A 17 13.71 -7.19 -1.72
CA ILE A 17 13.51 -5.77 -1.39
C ILE A 17 14.42 -5.39 -0.22
N MET A 18 14.45 -6.17 0.85
CA MET A 18 15.29 -5.87 2.01
C MET A 18 16.78 -5.82 1.64
N ASP A 19 17.27 -6.72 0.79
CA ASP A 19 18.63 -6.71 0.26
C ASP A 19 18.93 -5.48 -0.60
N GLU A 20 17.99 -5.10 -1.48
CA GLU A 20 18.12 -3.92 -2.33
C GLU A 20 18.38 -2.64 -1.52
N PHE A 21 17.75 -2.54 -0.35
CA PHE A 21 17.81 -1.37 0.52
C PHE A 21 18.74 -1.55 1.73
N GLY A 22 19.52 -2.64 1.79
CA GLY A 22 20.50 -2.85 2.86
C GLY A 22 19.90 -3.00 4.26
N ILE A 23 18.68 -3.52 4.35
CA ILE A 23 18.00 -3.79 5.62
C ILE A 23 18.72 -4.95 6.34
N PRO A 24 18.88 -4.89 7.68
CA PRO A 24 19.59 -5.93 8.43
C PRO A 24 18.90 -7.31 8.38
N GLU A 25 19.66 -8.36 8.71
CA GLU A 25 19.19 -9.76 8.76
C GLU A 25 18.17 -10.05 9.87
N ARG A 26 18.10 -9.18 10.89
CA ARG A 26 17.13 -9.28 11.99
C ARG A 26 16.34 -7.98 12.11
N PRO A 27 15.51 -7.65 11.11
CA PRO A 27 14.86 -6.35 11.06
C PRO A 27 13.72 -6.24 12.08
N LYS A 28 13.51 -5.04 12.59
CA LYS A 28 12.27 -4.65 13.27
C LYS A 28 11.28 -4.10 12.25
N ILE A 29 10.15 -4.78 12.11
CA ILE A 29 9.13 -4.48 11.11
C ILE A 29 7.86 -4.01 11.81
N LEU A 30 7.37 -2.83 11.48
CA LEU A 30 6.02 -2.40 11.84
C LEU A 30 5.05 -2.79 10.73
N TYR A 31 4.11 -3.69 11.03
CA TYR A 31 3.14 -4.19 10.07
C TYR A 31 1.77 -3.52 10.24
N MET A 32 1.35 -2.79 9.19
CA MET A 32 0.18 -1.91 9.20
C MET A 32 -0.94 -2.40 8.28
N PHE A 33 -1.27 -3.69 8.32
CA PHE A 33 -2.45 -4.24 7.65
C PHE A 33 -3.44 -4.81 8.66
N ASN A 34 -4.72 -4.79 8.29
CA ASN A 34 -5.79 -5.25 9.15
C ASN A 34 -5.68 -6.77 9.36
N SER A 35 -5.24 -7.19 10.56
CA SER A 35 -5.24 -8.60 10.96
C SER A 35 -6.39 -8.87 11.91
N ASN A 36 -7.28 -9.79 11.53
CA ASN A 36 -8.33 -10.31 12.42
C ASN A 36 -7.80 -11.33 13.44
N GLN A 37 -6.50 -11.68 13.38
CA GLN A 37 -5.93 -12.73 14.21
C GLN A 37 -5.81 -12.31 15.68
N TYR A 38 -5.62 -11.03 15.96
CA TYR A 38 -5.42 -10.51 17.31
C TYR A 38 -6.65 -9.76 17.80
N LYS A 39 -7.18 -10.18 18.96
CA LYS A 39 -8.39 -9.60 19.57
C LYS A 39 -8.12 -8.40 20.48
N SER A 40 -6.87 -8.21 20.92
CA SER A 40 -6.43 -7.09 21.74
C SER A 40 -6.38 -5.81 20.93
N SER A 41 -6.58 -4.66 21.56
CA SER A 41 -6.60 -3.37 20.88
C SER A 41 -5.19 -2.78 20.66
N ASP A 42 -4.17 -3.43 21.23
CA ASP A 42 -2.77 -2.99 21.21
C ASP A 42 -1.94 -3.47 20.00
N ILE A 43 -0.72 -2.90 19.89
CA ILE A 43 0.36 -3.42 19.04
C ILE A 43 0.85 -4.76 19.57
N VAL A 44 0.77 -5.81 18.76
CA VAL A 44 1.23 -7.16 19.12
C VAL A 44 2.65 -7.36 18.58
N THR A 45 3.58 -7.75 19.44
CA THR A 45 4.96 -8.05 19.01
C THR A 45 5.16 -9.55 18.87
N ILE A 46 5.47 -9.99 17.65
CA ILE A 46 6.00 -11.32 17.37
C ILE A 46 7.52 -11.24 17.41
N LYS A 47 8.11 -12.12 18.21
CA LYS A 47 9.55 -12.22 18.36
C LYS A 47 10.17 -13.01 17.21
N ASP A 48 11.46 -12.80 17.03
CA ASP A 48 12.27 -13.36 15.95
C ASP A 48 12.57 -14.87 16.07
N ASP A 49 11.96 -15.52 17.05
CA ASP A 49 12.01 -16.97 17.29
C ASP A 49 10.77 -17.72 16.79
N SER A 50 9.75 -17.01 16.28
CA SER A 50 8.60 -17.70 15.68
C SER A 50 9.02 -18.51 14.45
N PRO A 51 8.66 -19.80 14.36
CA PRO A 51 8.93 -20.62 13.18
C PRO A 51 7.92 -20.36 12.04
N ASN A 52 6.90 -19.52 12.25
CA ASN A 52 5.84 -19.31 11.29
C ASN A 52 6.22 -18.23 10.27
N PHE A 53 6.56 -18.66 9.05
CA PHE A 53 6.89 -17.77 7.92
C PHE A 53 5.86 -16.67 7.66
N MET A 54 4.56 -16.97 7.88
CA MET A 54 3.49 -15.98 7.68
C MET A 54 3.45 -14.92 8.78
N GLU A 55 3.92 -15.24 9.99
CA GLU A 55 4.07 -14.26 11.08
C GLU A 55 5.25 -13.31 10.85
N HIS A 56 6.17 -13.69 9.96
CA HIS A 56 7.23 -12.82 9.46
C HIS A 56 6.86 -12.17 8.13
N HIS A 57 5.59 -12.26 7.68
CA HIS A 57 5.11 -11.66 6.44
C HIS A 57 5.92 -12.02 5.19
N GLY A 58 6.32 -13.28 5.09
CA GLY A 58 6.93 -13.77 3.87
C GLY A 58 8.43 -13.47 3.73
N THR A 59 9.06 -12.81 4.72
CA THR A 59 10.53 -12.80 4.79
C THR A 59 11.05 -14.09 5.41
N SER A 60 12.15 -14.61 4.87
CA SER A 60 12.86 -15.74 5.49
C SER A 60 13.76 -15.34 6.66
N ARG A 61 13.90 -14.04 6.89
CA ARG A 61 14.71 -13.47 7.95
C ARG A 61 14.07 -13.66 9.31
N LYS A 62 14.90 -13.61 10.36
CA LYS A 62 14.45 -13.62 11.75
C LYS A 62 14.03 -12.22 12.16
N ALA A 63 12.82 -11.82 11.78
CA ALA A 63 12.29 -10.48 12.01
C ALA A 63 11.59 -10.37 13.37
N GLU A 64 11.68 -9.21 14.01
CA GLU A 64 10.78 -8.81 15.09
C GLU A 64 9.64 -8.01 14.46
N VAL A 65 8.41 -8.53 14.54
CA VAL A 65 7.26 -7.93 13.85
C VAL A 65 6.28 -7.32 14.85
N HIS A 66 6.03 -6.02 14.69
CA HIS A 66 5.09 -5.24 15.47
C HIS A 66 3.80 -5.05 14.67
N TYR A 67 2.79 -5.85 14.97
CA TYR A 67 1.48 -5.80 14.33
C TYR A 67 0.63 -4.68 14.90
N VAL A 68 0.19 -3.77 14.04
CA VAL A 68 -0.72 -2.70 14.42
C VAL A 68 -2.18 -3.17 14.29
N ASN A 69 -2.93 -3.16 15.39
CA ASN A 69 -4.37 -3.47 15.35
C ASN A 69 -5.21 -2.24 14.97
N PHE A 70 -5.86 -2.28 13.81
CA PHE A 70 -6.72 -1.20 13.33
C PHE A 70 -8.12 -1.16 13.97
N LYS A 71 -8.41 -1.99 14.97
CA LYS A 71 -9.70 -1.95 15.68
C LYS A 71 -9.92 -0.59 16.33
N GLU A 72 -8.92 -0.03 17.02
CA GLU A 72 -9.01 1.30 17.65
C GLU A 72 -9.08 2.44 16.63
N MET A 73 -8.43 2.30 15.46
CA MET A 73 -8.56 3.26 14.36
C MET A 73 -10.03 3.50 13.96
N LYS A 74 -10.88 2.48 14.06
CA LYS A 74 -12.32 2.60 13.74
C LYS A 74 -13.08 3.44 14.76
N GLU A 75 -12.59 3.52 15.99
CA GLU A 75 -13.24 4.22 17.10
C GLU A 75 -12.71 5.65 17.24
N ASN A 76 -11.38 5.85 17.11
CA ASN A 76 -10.76 7.18 17.15
C ASN A 76 -9.43 7.22 16.37
N GLN A 77 -9.52 7.56 15.08
CA GLN A 77 -8.37 7.61 14.18
C GLN A 77 -7.27 8.58 14.65
N SER A 78 -7.63 9.72 15.26
CA SER A 78 -6.65 10.74 15.61
C SER A 78 -5.81 10.39 16.82
N ASP A 79 -6.39 9.77 17.84
CA ASP A 79 -5.62 9.30 18.99
C ASP A 79 -4.74 8.12 18.59
N PHE A 80 -5.30 7.18 17.82
CA PHE A 80 -4.56 6.03 17.30
C PHE A 80 -3.27 6.42 16.56
N PHE A 81 -3.32 7.33 15.58
CA PHE A 81 -2.10 7.72 14.85
C PHE A 81 -1.14 8.54 15.71
N ARG A 82 -1.61 9.31 16.70
CA ARG A 82 -0.73 10.00 17.65
C ARG A 82 0.05 8.99 18.51
N GLU A 83 -0.64 7.98 19.02
CA GLU A 83 -0.04 6.91 19.80
C GLU A 83 0.92 6.07 18.96
N LEU A 84 0.57 5.77 17.71
CA LEU A 84 1.44 5.06 16.78
C LEU A 84 2.74 5.82 16.50
N VAL A 85 2.66 7.13 16.23
CA VAL A 85 3.87 7.96 16.04
C VAL A 85 4.72 7.98 17.32
N SER A 86 4.09 8.07 18.49
CA SER A 86 4.79 7.98 19.78
C SER A 86 5.48 6.62 19.97
N TYR A 87 4.82 5.54 19.58
CA TYR A 87 5.35 4.19 19.64
C TYR A 87 6.59 4.03 18.75
N ILE A 88 6.52 4.44 17.48
CA ILE A 88 7.65 4.38 16.53
C ILE A 88 8.82 5.25 17.03
N SER A 89 8.51 6.36 17.68
CA SER A 89 9.53 7.23 18.27
C SER A 89 10.31 6.55 19.40
N SER A 90 9.64 5.68 20.15
CA SER A 90 10.21 4.96 21.30
C SER A 90 10.81 3.61 20.90
N ASN A 91 10.40 3.09 19.75
CA ASN A 91 10.82 1.80 19.22
C ASN A 91 11.27 2.03 17.76
N PRO A 92 12.57 2.28 17.52
CA PRO A 92 13.08 2.47 16.17
C PRO A 92 12.78 1.25 15.29
N MET A 93 12.17 1.49 14.14
CA MET A 93 11.82 0.46 13.16
C MET A 93 12.82 0.47 12.02
N ASP A 94 13.16 -0.71 11.49
CA ASP A 94 13.92 -0.82 10.25
C ASP A 94 12.99 -0.64 9.06
N VAL A 95 11.84 -1.32 9.11
CA VAL A 95 10.84 -1.34 8.03
C VAL A 95 9.47 -0.94 8.57
N ILE A 96 8.78 -0.04 7.88
CA ILE A 96 7.34 0.15 8.03
C ILE A 96 6.68 -0.45 6.80
N PHE A 97 5.90 -1.51 7.00
CA PHE A 97 5.20 -2.20 5.93
C PHE A 97 3.71 -1.87 6.00
N ALA A 98 3.20 -1.13 5.01
CA ALA A 98 1.88 -0.50 5.09
C ALA A 98 1.22 -0.32 3.71
N PRO A 99 -0.12 -0.25 3.63
CA PRO A 99 -0.80 0.18 2.41
C PRO A 99 -0.82 1.70 2.27
N GLY A 100 -0.97 2.19 1.03
CA GLY A 100 -0.97 3.62 0.69
C GLY A 100 -1.83 4.51 1.62
N PRO A 101 -3.11 4.18 1.91
CA PRO A 101 -3.95 4.97 2.83
C PRO A 101 -3.39 5.08 4.26
N SER A 102 -2.74 4.02 4.75
CA SER A 102 -2.09 4.02 6.06
C SER A 102 -0.84 4.90 6.04
N ILE A 103 -0.06 4.84 4.96
CA ILE A 103 1.12 5.71 4.76
C ILE A 103 0.70 7.18 4.67
N ASN A 104 -0.35 7.50 3.92
CA ASN A 104 -0.87 8.86 3.80
C ASN A 104 -1.28 9.43 5.16
N SER A 105 -2.00 8.62 5.95
CA SER A 105 -2.38 9.00 7.31
C SER A 105 -1.14 9.19 8.19
N LEU A 106 -0.18 8.28 8.15
CA LEU A 106 1.07 8.39 8.89
C LEU A 106 1.85 9.67 8.53
N CYS A 107 1.95 10.00 7.24
CA CYS A 107 2.59 11.22 6.76
C CYS A 107 1.91 12.47 7.34
N HIS A 108 0.58 12.52 7.36
CA HIS A 108 -0.15 13.63 7.98
C HIS A 108 0.24 13.85 9.45
N TYR A 109 0.33 12.78 10.26
CA TYR A 109 0.68 12.91 11.68
C TYR A 109 2.17 13.20 11.90
N VAL A 110 3.07 12.61 11.11
CA VAL A 110 4.51 12.86 11.20
C VAL A 110 4.87 14.28 10.72
N SER A 111 4.14 14.84 9.76
CA SER A 111 4.37 16.21 9.26
C SER A 111 4.32 17.30 10.34
N LYS A 112 3.62 17.02 11.46
CA LYS A 112 3.51 17.94 12.61
C LYS A 112 4.80 18.04 13.41
N ASN A 113 5.67 17.02 13.34
CA ASN A 113 6.99 17.02 13.94
C ASN A 113 7.91 16.07 13.12
N PRO A 114 8.39 16.51 11.94
CA PRO A 114 9.12 15.66 11.03
C PRO A 114 10.42 15.15 11.64
N LYS A 115 10.58 13.84 11.64
CA LYS A 115 11.82 13.15 12.04
C LYS A 115 11.89 11.80 11.36
N ARG A 116 13.10 11.23 11.32
CA ARG A 116 13.30 9.87 10.81
C ARG A 116 12.53 8.86 11.67
N ILE A 117 11.71 8.02 11.03
CA ILE A 117 10.88 6.99 11.68
C ILE A 117 11.30 5.56 11.33
N CYS A 118 11.91 5.35 10.16
CA CYS A 118 12.43 4.04 9.75
C CYS A 118 13.49 4.14 8.65
N SER A 119 14.12 3.02 8.33
CA SER A 119 15.03 2.92 7.18
C SER A 119 14.26 2.79 5.86
N LEU A 120 13.23 1.94 5.83
CA LEU A 120 12.43 1.67 4.64
C LEU A 120 10.94 1.79 4.95
N VAL A 121 10.22 2.55 4.12
CA VAL A 121 8.77 2.41 3.98
C VAL A 121 8.49 1.50 2.79
N SER A 122 7.89 0.34 3.05
CA SER A 122 7.48 -0.62 2.03
C SER A 122 5.97 -0.49 1.81
N ASN A 123 5.57 -0.05 0.62
CA ASN A 123 4.18 0.15 0.23
C ASN A 123 3.68 -0.99 -0.67
N THR A 124 2.53 -1.56 -0.33
CA THR A 124 1.83 -2.53 -1.19
C THR A 124 0.32 -2.41 -1.06
N ASN A 125 -0.45 -3.24 -1.78
CA ASN A 125 -1.91 -3.26 -1.90
C ASN A 125 -2.54 -2.03 -2.55
N GLU A 126 -1.98 -0.84 -2.35
CA GLU A 126 -2.51 0.41 -2.89
C GLU A 126 -1.41 1.29 -3.45
N ARG A 127 -1.73 2.17 -4.41
CA ARG A 127 -0.77 3.04 -5.06
C ARG A 127 -0.20 4.02 -4.03
N LEU A 128 1.12 4.12 -3.98
CA LEU A 128 1.78 5.16 -3.20
C LEU A 128 1.61 6.53 -3.90
N LEU A 129 1.19 7.54 -3.14
CA LEU A 129 1.11 8.90 -3.67
C LEU A 129 2.51 9.50 -3.85
N PRO A 130 2.82 10.15 -4.99
CA PRO A 130 4.12 10.79 -5.21
C PRO A 130 4.49 11.84 -4.15
N GLU A 131 3.50 12.55 -3.61
CA GLU A 131 3.68 13.57 -2.57
C GLU A 131 4.08 12.94 -1.24
N ASP A 132 3.45 11.82 -0.87
CA ASP A 132 3.80 11.05 0.34
C ASP A 132 5.21 10.46 0.21
N ALA A 133 5.55 9.88 -0.94
CA ALA A 133 6.90 9.37 -1.21
C ALA A 133 7.97 10.47 -1.11
N SER A 134 7.68 11.65 -1.67
CA SER A 134 8.58 12.81 -1.62
C SER A 134 8.76 13.34 -0.20
N PHE A 135 7.69 13.40 0.58
CA PHE A 135 7.74 13.79 1.99
C PHE A 135 8.57 12.80 2.81
N LEU A 136 8.37 11.50 2.61
CA LEU A 136 9.10 10.44 3.31
C LEU A 136 10.61 10.54 3.05
N LEU A 137 11.01 10.67 1.79
CA LEU A 137 12.40 10.82 1.36
C LEU A 137 13.02 12.18 1.77
N GLY A 138 12.21 13.12 2.26
CA GLY A 138 12.65 14.41 2.82
C GLY A 138 13.31 14.32 4.20
N GLY A 139 13.66 13.12 4.67
CA GLY A 139 14.32 12.87 5.97
C GLY A 139 13.45 12.16 7.00
N VAL A 140 12.26 11.69 6.62
CA VAL A 140 11.40 10.86 7.48
C VAL A 140 11.72 9.37 7.32
N SER A 141 12.14 8.93 6.13
CA SER A 141 12.67 7.60 5.86
C SER A 141 13.85 7.69 4.92
N ASP A 142 14.78 6.73 5.01
CA ASP A 142 15.94 6.70 4.11
C ASP A 142 15.53 6.19 2.71
N HIS A 143 14.55 5.29 2.67
CA HIS A 143 14.11 4.59 1.48
C HIS A 143 12.59 4.42 1.44
N VAL A 144 12.07 4.39 0.22
CA VAL A 144 10.66 4.11 -0.06
C VAL A 144 10.60 3.12 -1.20
N CYS A 145 9.87 2.02 -0.99
CA CYS A 145 9.66 0.99 -1.99
C CYS A 145 8.16 0.85 -2.26
N ASP A 146 7.75 0.98 -3.52
CA ASP A 146 6.42 0.58 -3.98
C ASP A 146 6.51 -0.80 -4.62
N HIS A 147 5.70 -1.75 -4.15
CA HIS A 147 5.75 -3.14 -4.59
C HIS A 147 4.39 -3.82 -4.56
N MET A 148 4.22 -4.84 -5.40
CA MET A 148 2.97 -5.58 -5.52
C MET A 148 3.25 -7.06 -5.71
N ARG A 149 2.40 -7.91 -5.11
CA ARG A 149 2.20 -9.30 -5.53
C ARG A 149 0.71 -9.54 -5.72
N CYS A 150 0.32 -9.85 -6.94
CA CYS A 150 -1.02 -10.29 -7.26
C CYS A 150 -1.11 -11.81 -7.05
N TRP A 151 -1.84 -12.24 -6.03
CA TRP A 151 -2.03 -13.67 -5.74
C TRP A 151 -2.88 -14.37 -6.80
N ASP A 152 -3.76 -13.61 -7.46
CA ASP A 152 -4.45 -13.95 -8.69
C ASP A 152 -3.67 -13.39 -9.89
N GLY A 153 -3.22 -14.25 -10.79
CA GLY A 153 -2.50 -13.83 -12.01
C GLY A 153 -1.00 -13.61 -11.86
N GLY A 154 -0.46 -13.55 -10.65
CA GLY A 154 0.99 -13.61 -10.40
C GLY A 154 1.79 -12.35 -10.77
N ALA A 155 1.15 -11.27 -11.21
CA ALA A 155 1.84 -10.00 -11.50
C ALA A 155 2.60 -9.52 -10.26
N THR A 156 3.89 -9.25 -10.42
CA THR A 156 4.77 -8.81 -9.32
C THR A 156 5.70 -7.73 -9.81
N PHE A 157 5.84 -6.67 -9.01
CA PHE A 157 6.86 -5.65 -9.22
C PHE A 157 7.36 -5.08 -7.89
N PHE A 158 8.50 -4.40 -7.94
CA PHE A 158 8.95 -3.49 -6.88
C PHE A 158 9.78 -2.35 -7.46
N THR A 159 9.85 -1.20 -6.77
CA THR A 159 10.77 -0.12 -7.12
C THR A 159 12.13 -0.33 -6.46
N CYS A 160 13.21 -0.31 -7.24
CA CYS A 160 14.58 -0.35 -6.69
C CYS A 160 15.00 0.98 -6.06
N LYS A 161 16.21 1.06 -5.49
CA LYS A 161 16.74 2.30 -4.89
C LYS A 161 16.93 3.47 -5.87
N HIS A 162 16.98 3.16 -7.18
CA HIS A 162 17.03 4.15 -8.25
C HIS A 162 15.63 4.58 -8.72
N ARG A 163 14.57 4.10 -8.06
CA ARG A 163 13.15 4.39 -8.32
C ARG A 163 12.63 3.88 -9.67
N ASN A 164 13.35 2.94 -10.28
CA ASN A 164 12.84 2.19 -11.43
C ASN A 164 12.00 1.02 -10.93
N TYR A 165 10.83 0.81 -11.54
CA TYR A 165 10.05 -0.39 -11.31
C TYR A 165 10.70 -1.59 -12.00
N HIS A 166 10.74 -2.70 -11.28
CA HIS A 166 11.19 -3.99 -11.77
C HIS A 166 10.00 -4.94 -11.79
N LEU A 167 9.49 -5.24 -12.98
CA LEU A 167 8.63 -6.40 -13.17
C LEU A 167 9.42 -7.68 -12.88
N MET A 168 8.84 -8.55 -12.05
CA MET A 168 9.44 -9.84 -11.72
C MET A 168 9.02 -10.87 -12.76
N ASP A 169 9.58 -10.75 -13.95
CA ASP A 169 9.25 -11.61 -15.11
C ASP A 169 9.63 -13.09 -14.90
N ASN A 170 10.43 -13.39 -13.87
CA ASN A 170 10.71 -14.74 -13.42
C ASN A 170 9.55 -15.38 -12.64
N LEU A 171 8.60 -14.57 -12.14
CA LEU A 171 7.43 -15.03 -11.39
C LEU A 171 6.16 -15.09 -12.26
N SER A 172 6.05 -14.20 -13.25
CA SER A 172 4.94 -14.18 -14.20
C SER A 172 5.31 -13.42 -15.46
N TRP A 173 4.67 -13.75 -16.58
CA TRP A 173 4.78 -12.91 -17.78
C TRP A 173 3.72 -11.81 -17.73
N CYS A 174 4.14 -10.54 -17.69
CA CYS A 174 3.22 -9.39 -17.77
C CYS A 174 3.24 -8.76 -19.18
N GLU A 175 2.08 -8.35 -19.69
CA GLU A 175 1.90 -7.61 -20.94
C GLU A 175 0.91 -6.47 -20.75
N GLU A 176 1.05 -5.41 -21.55
CA GLU A 176 0.08 -4.32 -21.62
C GLU A 176 -0.89 -4.56 -22.77
N ILE A 177 -2.19 -4.50 -22.48
CA ILE A 177 -3.25 -4.55 -23.51
C ILE A 177 -4.25 -3.43 -23.23
N GLU A 178 -4.26 -2.38 -24.04
CA GLU A 178 -5.13 -1.21 -23.82
C GLU A 178 -4.98 -0.65 -22.40
N GLU A 179 -3.72 -0.48 -21.97
CA GLU A 179 -3.31 -0.05 -20.63
C GLU A 179 -3.63 -1.02 -19.50
N ARG A 180 -4.15 -2.22 -19.79
CA ARG A 180 -4.44 -3.22 -18.75
C ARG A 180 -3.18 -3.99 -18.39
N LEU A 181 -2.95 -4.17 -17.10
CA LEU A 181 -1.93 -5.08 -16.59
C LEU A 181 -2.43 -6.52 -16.73
N VAL A 182 -1.99 -7.19 -17.78
CA VAL A 182 -2.37 -8.57 -18.08
C VAL A 182 -1.21 -9.49 -17.75
N SER A 183 -1.44 -10.56 -17.00
CA SER A 183 -0.38 -11.45 -16.56
C SER A 183 -0.69 -12.93 -16.75
N THR A 184 0.37 -13.71 -16.92
CA THR A 184 0.33 -15.17 -16.94
C THR A 184 1.18 -15.69 -15.79
N ASP A 185 0.55 -16.34 -14.82
CA ASP A 185 1.23 -16.82 -13.61
C ASP A 185 1.92 -18.17 -13.85
N TYR A 186 3.16 -18.30 -13.38
CA TYR A 186 3.90 -19.55 -13.43
C TYR A 186 3.68 -20.43 -12.19
N PHE A 187 3.14 -19.88 -11.10
CA PHE A 187 3.09 -20.53 -9.80
C PHE A 187 1.68 -20.89 -9.30
N SER A 188 0.61 -20.44 -9.97
CA SER A 188 -0.77 -20.85 -9.66
C SER A 188 -1.15 -22.20 -10.27
N ILE A 189 -0.45 -23.27 -9.89
CA ILE A 189 -0.62 -24.63 -10.47
C ILE A 189 -2.08 -25.15 -10.40
N PRO A 190 -2.83 -25.03 -9.28
CA PRO A 190 -4.20 -25.56 -9.22
C PRO A 190 -5.23 -24.67 -9.91
N SER A 191 -4.88 -23.41 -10.18
CA SER A 191 -5.78 -22.43 -10.80
C SER A 191 -4.96 -21.56 -11.77
N PRO A 192 -4.57 -22.11 -12.93
CA PRO A 192 -3.67 -21.41 -13.83
C PRO A 192 -4.35 -20.17 -14.40
N PHE A 193 -3.70 -19.02 -14.21
CA PHE A 193 -4.12 -17.76 -14.79
C PHE A 193 -3.30 -17.50 -16.04
N LEU A 194 -3.96 -17.52 -17.20
CA LEU A 194 -3.35 -17.23 -18.50
C LEU A 194 -3.93 -15.93 -19.04
N ARG A 195 -3.06 -14.95 -19.33
CA ARG A 195 -3.45 -13.61 -19.80
C ARG A 195 -4.59 -13.00 -18.98
N TYR A 196 -4.46 -13.12 -17.66
CA TYR A 196 -5.43 -12.63 -16.69
C TYR A 196 -5.23 -11.14 -16.46
N TRP A 197 -6.30 -10.36 -16.59
CA TRP A 197 -6.29 -8.96 -16.17
C TRP A 197 -6.70 -8.86 -14.71
N ASN A 198 -5.80 -8.37 -13.85
CA ASN A 198 -6.04 -8.21 -12.41
C ASN A 198 -6.87 -6.97 -12.05
N GLY A 199 -7.28 -6.18 -13.05
CA GLY A 199 -8.00 -4.93 -12.88
C GLY A 199 -7.12 -3.69 -12.94
N ASP A 200 -5.81 -3.82 -12.71
CA ASP A 200 -4.88 -2.69 -12.69
C ASP A 200 -4.53 -2.19 -14.10
N ARG A 201 -3.96 -0.98 -14.13
CA ARG A 201 -3.51 -0.30 -15.35
C ARG A 201 -2.04 0.03 -15.30
N CYS A 202 -1.36 -0.15 -16.43
CA CYS A 202 0.07 0.07 -16.56
C CYS A 202 0.48 0.50 -17.98
N LYS A 203 1.74 0.92 -18.12
CA LYS A 203 2.49 0.87 -19.38
C LYS A 203 3.64 -0.13 -19.22
N ILE A 204 3.88 -0.95 -20.24
CA ILE A 204 4.99 -1.90 -20.26
C ILE A 204 5.73 -1.79 -21.57
N GLY A 205 7.04 -1.57 -21.51
CA GLY A 205 7.94 -1.61 -22.64
C GLY A 205 8.22 -3.05 -23.11
N ASN A 206 8.54 -3.20 -24.39
CA ASN A 206 8.84 -4.52 -24.97
C ASN A 206 10.33 -4.90 -24.89
N SER A 207 11.21 -3.94 -24.58
CA SER A 207 12.66 -4.14 -24.57
C SER A 207 13.15 -4.31 -23.14
N TYR A 208 14.14 -5.19 -22.97
CA TYR A 208 14.87 -5.30 -21.71
C TYR A 208 16.05 -4.34 -21.69
N GLU A 209 16.16 -3.60 -20.59
CA GLU A 209 17.28 -2.72 -20.28
C GLU A 209 17.93 -3.16 -18.97
N ARG A 210 19.16 -2.70 -18.73
CA ARG A 210 19.87 -2.96 -17.48
C ARG A 210 19.78 -1.72 -16.58
N CYS A 211 19.12 -1.87 -15.44
CA CYS A 211 19.05 -0.83 -14.42
C CYS A 211 20.41 -0.65 -13.72
N GLU A 212 20.63 0.52 -13.12
CA GLU A 212 21.79 0.82 -12.28
C GLU A 212 21.93 -0.12 -11.08
N CYS A 213 20.83 -0.71 -10.59
CA CYS A 213 20.85 -1.76 -9.56
C CYS A 213 21.40 -3.10 -10.09
N GLY A 214 21.71 -3.20 -11.39
CA GLY A 214 22.26 -4.38 -12.05
C GLY A 214 21.20 -5.34 -12.62
N ARG A 215 19.93 -5.20 -12.25
CA ARG A 215 18.84 -6.07 -12.73
C ARG A 215 18.43 -5.72 -14.16
N LEU A 216 18.07 -6.75 -14.92
CA LEU A 216 17.35 -6.57 -16.18
C LEU A 216 15.89 -6.22 -15.87
N TYR A 217 15.33 -5.28 -16.61
CA TYR A 217 13.94 -4.89 -16.46
C TYR A 217 13.37 -4.44 -17.79
N ARG A 218 12.05 -4.50 -17.92
CA ARG A 218 11.32 -3.79 -18.97
C ARG A 218 10.85 -2.48 -18.39
N ASP A 219 10.85 -1.43 -19.19
CA ASP A 219 10.26 -0.16 -18.79
C ASP A 219 8.83 -0.40 -18.30
N PHE A 220 8.52 0.07 -17.10
CA PHE A 220 7.25 -0.20 -16.44
C PHE A 220 6.78 1.03 -15.69
N GLU A 221 5.56 1.44 -15.99
CA GLU A 221 4.87 2.49 -15.27
C GLU A 221 3.57 1.94 -14.71
N PHE A 222 3.44 1.98 -13.38
CA PHE A 222 2.18 1.68 -12.73
C PHE A 222 1.28 2.92 -12.76
N LEU A 223 0.20 2.86 -13.55
CA LEU A 223 -0.67 4.02 -13.75
C LEU A 223 -1.72 4.10 -12.65
N GLU A 224 -2.39 2.98 -12.41
CA GLU A 224 -3.55 2.94 -11.54
C GLU A 224 -3.80 1.53 -11.04
N ASN A 225 -4.16 1.41 -9.76
CA ASN A 225 -4.82 0.20 -9.30
C ASN A 225 -6.13 0.04 -10.04
N ARG A 226 -6.69 -1.17 -9.98
CA ARG A 226 -8.09 -1.42 -10.31
C ARG A 226 -8.91 -0.26 -9.77
N PRO A 227 -9.66 0.43 -10.63
CA PRO A 227 -10.32 1.68 -10.27
C PRO A 227 -11.18 1.36 -9.07
N PHE A 228 -10.77 1.85 -7.89
CA PHE A 228 -11.18 1.35 -6.58
C PHE A 228 -12.60 0.84 -6.65
N SER A 229 -12.72 -0.46 -6.84
CA SER A 229 -14.00 -1.11 -6.86
C SER A 229 -14.34 -1.28 -5.40
N LEU A 230 -14.73 -0.18 -4.78
CA LEU A 230 -15.64 -0.16 -3.67
C LEU A 230 -16.95 -0.75 -4.24
N LYS A 231 -16.99 -2.09 -4.38
CA LYS A 231 -17.98 -2.84 -5.15
C LYS A 231 -18.14 -2.40 -6.63
N GLY A 232 -17.11 -1.82 -7.27
CA GLY A 232 -17.10 -1.45 -8.70
C GLY A 232 -17.25 0.04 -8.99
N LEU A 233 -16.76 0.95 -8.13
CA LEU A 233 -17.04 2.39 -8.22
C LEU A 233 -15.77 3.25 -8.13
N HIS A 234 -15.26 3.67 -9.27
CA HIS A 234 -14.00 4.42 -9.39
C HIS A 234 -14.03 5.73 -8.58
N LEU A 235 -13.05 5.91 -7.67
CA LEU A 235 -13.00 7.07 -6.77
C LEU A 235 -12.86 8.41 -7.51
N ASN A 236 -12.13 8.46 -8.63
CA ASN A 236 -12.01 9.69 -9.43
C ASN A 236 -13.32 10.04 -10.12
N ASP A 237 -14.07 9.06 -10.61
CA ASP A 237 -15.39 9.32 -11.20
C ASP A 237 -16.38 9.76 -10.13
N LEU A 238 -16.31 9.17 -8.95
CA LEU A 238 -17.07 9.62 -7.79
C LEU A 238 -16.69 11.05 -7.40
N ARG A 239 -15.40 11.37 -7.29
CA ARG A 239 -14.90 12.71 -6.99
C ARG A 239 -15.39 13.73 -8.01
N ARG A 240 -15.25 13.45 -9.31
CA ARG A 240 -15.76 14.32 -10.39
C ARG A 240 -17.28 14.52 -10.30
N THR A 241 -18.01 13.47 -9.92
CA THR A 241 -19.48 13.54 -9.74
C THR A 241 -19.83 14.43 -8.55
N ILE A 242 -19.11 14.28 -7.43
CA ILE A 242 -19.27 15.09 -6.23
C ILE A 242 -18.89 16.55 -6.51
N GLU A 243 -17.78 16.81 -7.21
CA GLU A 243 -17.35 18.16 -7.58
C GLU A 243 -18.36 18.86 -8.50
N LYS A 244 -19.10 18.12 -9.33
CA LYS A 244 -20.23 18.69 -10.11
C LYS A 244 -21.40 19.13 -9.23
N ILE A 245 -21.60 18.48 -8.09
CA ILE A 245 -22.64 18.84 -7.11
C ILE A 245 -22.14 20.03 -6.27
N HIS A 246 -20.92 19.94 -5.75
CA HIS A 246 -20.35 20.93 -4.84
C HIS A 246 -18.83 21.08 -5.05
N SER A 247 -18.43 22.02 -5.92
CA SER A 247 -17.02 22.19 -6.35
C SER A 247 -16.16 23.05 -5.44
N LYS A 248 -16.74 24.02 -4.72
CA LYS A 248 -15.97 25.16 -4.19
C LYS A 248 -15.16 24.87 -2.92
N SER A 249 -15.53 23.84 -2.17
CA SER A 249 -14.99 23.63 -0.82
C SER A 249 -14.36 22.27 -0.59
N ILE A 250 -14.46 21.32 -1.52
CA ILE A 250 -13.97 19.96 -1.29
C ILE A 250 -12.45 19.94 -1.42
N LYS A 251 -11.79 19.72 -0.28
CA LYS A 251 -10.34 19.55 -0.18
C LYS A 251 -9.94 18.14 -0.61
N GLN A 252 -10.70 17.14 -0.15
CA GLN A 252 -10.34 15.73 -0.35
C GLN A 252 -11.57 14.82 -0.29
N VAL A 253 -11.52 13.72 -1.04
CA VAL A 253 -12.44 12.57 -0.91
C VAL A 253 -11.58 11.37 -0.51
N ARG A 254 -11.80 10.83 0.70
CA ARG A 254 -11.07 9.67 1.23
C ARG A 254 -11.99 8.45 1.30
N CYS A 255 -11.42 7.28 1.06
CA CYS A 255 -12.12 6.02 1.22
C CYS A 255 -11.80 5.41 2.59
N GLY A 256 -12.82 5.22 3.42
CA GLY A 256 -12.75 4.36 4.60
C GLY A 256 -13.18 2.93 4.28
N LEU A 257 -13.20 2.05 5.29
CA LEU A 257 -13.57 0.63 5.10
C LEU A 257 -15.02 0.45 4.62
N ASN A 258 -15.94 1.30 5.10
CA ASN A 258 -17.38 1.29 4.77
C ASN A 258 -17.94 2.71 4.54
N THR A 259 -17.07 3.71 4.52
CA THR A 259 -17.45 5.12 4.43
C THR A 259 -16.68 5.82 3.34
N ILE A 260 -17.27 6.90 2.82
CA ILE A 260 -16.57 7.86 1.98
C ILE A 260 -16.55 9.17 2.73
N ASP A 261 -15.36 9.64 3.07
CA ASP A 261 -15.16 10.86 3.84
C ASP A 261 -14.97 12.01 2.85
N ILE A 262 -15.91 12.94 2.85
CA ILE A 262 -15.86 14.19 2.11
C ILE A 262 -15.30 15.25 3.05
N ILE A 263 -14.05 15.67 2.78
CA ILE A 263 -13.37 16.68 3.57
C ILE A 263 -13.49 18.02 2.84
N SER A 264 -14.08 18.99 3.51
CA SER A 264 -14.32 20.33 2.96
C SER A 264 -13.74 21.44 3.83
N SER A 265 -13.46 22.58 3.21
CA SER A 265 -13.04 23.82 3.88
C SER A 265 -14.18 24.55 4.58
N GLU A 266 -15.42 24.23 4.24
CA GLU A 266 -16.62 24.82 4.81
C GLU A 266 -17.71 23.74 4.95
N GLU A 267 -18.77 24.05 5.68
CA GLU A 267 -19.88 23.13 5.85
C GLU A 267 -20.67 22.97 4.53
N ILE A 268 -20.79 21.72 4.06
CA ILE A 268 -21.59 21.38 2.88
C ILE A 268 -23.07 21.47 3.23
N SER A 269 -23.89 22.08 2.37
CA SER A 269 -25.33 22.23 2.61
C SER A 269 -26.04 20.87 2.73
N GLU A 270 -27.11 20.78 3.53
CA GLU A 270 -27.89 19.53 3.66
C GLU A 270 -28.46 19.05 2.32
N PHE A 271 -28.78 19.99 1.42
CA PHE A 271 -29.19 19.67 0.05
C PHE A 271 -28.07 18.96 -0.72
N ASP A 272 -26.86 19.54 -0.73
CA ASP A 272 -25.71 18.96 -1.42
C ASP A 272 -25.27 17.63 -0.78
N LYS A 273 -25.28 17.53 0.55
CA LYS A 273 -25.03 16.26 1.27
C LYS A 273 -26.02 15.17 0.82
N GLY A 274 -27.28 15.53 0.64
CA GLY A 274 -28.33 14.65 0.13
C GLY A 274 -28.07 14.20 -1.31
N GLU A 275 -27.68 15.11 -2.20
CA GLU A 275 -27.35 14.78 -3.60
C GLU A 275 -26.07 13.93 -3.69
N ILE A 276 -25.03 14.26 -2.93
CA ILE A 276 -23.79 13.48 -2.85
C ILE A 276 -24.09 12.06 -2.37
N SER A 277 -24.93 11.91 -1.33
CA SER A 277 -25.27 10.60 -0.79
C SER A 277 -26.08 9.71 -1.75
N LYS A 278 -26.68 10.28 -2.81
CA LYS A 278 -27.37 9.53 -3.87
C LYS A 278 -26.44 9.04 -4.98
N THR A 279 -25.20 9.54 -5.05
CA THR A 279 -24.23 9.13 -6.09
C THR A 279 -23.90 7.65 -6.01
N THR A 280 -24.04 7.04 -4.82
CA THR A 280 -23.98 5.60 -4.64
C THR A 280 -24.71 5.18 -3.37
N ASP A 281 -25.43 4.05 -3.42
CA ASP A 281 -26.07 3.39 -2.28
C ASP A 281 -25.13 2.43 -1.55
N ARG A 282 -23.90 2.27 -2.05
CA ARG A 282 -22.97 1.23 -1.62
C ARG A 282 -22.17 1.61 -0.38
N PHE A 283 -22.08 2.90 -0.08
CA PHE A 283 -21.26 3.49 0.99
C PHE A 283 -22.05 4.49 1.81
N LYS A 284 -21.64 4.65 3.07
CA LYS A 284 -22.10 5.76 3.91
C LYS A 284 -21.17 6.95 3.72
N PHE A 285 -21.72 8.14 3.48
CA PHE A 285 -20.91 9.35 3.41
C PHE A 285 -20.71 9.94 4.80
N ARG A 286 -19.49 10.38 5.10
CA ARG A 286 -19.18 11.23 6.26
C ARG A 286 -18.69 12.57 5.74
N PHE A 287 -19.24 13.65 6.28
CA PHE A 287 -18.87 15.00 5.89
C PHE A 287 -18.05 15.61 7.03
N ILE A 288 -16.81 15.97 6.72
CA ILE A 288 -15.83 16.44 7.70
C ILE A 288 -15.40 17.84 7.29
N VAL A 289 -15.55 18.80 8.20
CA VAL A 289 -15.06 20.17 7.99
C VAL A 289 -13.67 20.27 8.59
N GLU A 290 -12.66 20.51 7.75
CA GLU A 290 -11.30 20.84 8.17
C GLU A 290 -11.09 22.34 8.00
N ASN A 291 -11.05 23.06 9.12
CA ASN A 291 -10.66 24.47 9.18
C ASN A 291 -9.14 24.62 8.97
#